data_AF-A0A321LIT8-F1
#
_entry.id   AF-A0A321LIT8-F1
#
_cell.length_a   1.000
_cell.length_b   1.000
_cell.length_c   1.000
_cell.angle_alpha   90.00
_cell.angle_beta   90.00
_cell.angle_gamma   90.00
#
_symmetry.space_group_name_H-M   'P 1'
#
loop_
_entity.id
_entity.type
_entity.pdbx_description
1 polymer ?
#
loop_
_entity_poly.entity_id
_entity_poly.type
_entity_poly.pdbx_seq_one_letter_code
_entity_poly.pdbx_strand_id
1 'polypeptide(L)'
;MPLLTDELKTHYEAVLEHLESERHQTLQQVIAGQARLKELHNSIATLQKSLHPENQSFRYSSASTRPHHLKYANISVRWAILDTLHDSQPMTTAALADALKSAGVQSKAANFANNVSAVLSTTMTKHNEVQQLPDGRWELTDNGIEAIEHIRTTLKFRRGIGLL
;
A
#
# COMPACT_ATOMS: atom_id res chain seq x y z
N MET A 1 9.61 40.52 -26.66
CA MET A 1 8.67 39.39 -26.51
C MET A 1 8.24 38.97 -27.90
N PRO A 2 8.78 37.89 -28.49
CA PRO A 2 8.28 37.44 -29.78
C PRO A 2 6.91 36.80 -29.56
N LEU A 3 5.91 37.24 -30.35
CA LEU A 3 4.61 36.60 -30.43
C LEU A 3 4.82 35.16 -30.92
N LEU A 4 4.23 34.17 -30.24
CA LEU A 4 4.10 32.83 -30.83
C LEU A 4 3.45 33.02 -32.20
N THR A 5 4.09 32.52 -33.26
CA THR A 5 3.47 32.46 -34.58
C THR A 5 2.21 31.61 -34.47
N ASP A 6 1.10 32.05 -35.08
CA ASP A 6 -0.20 31.35 -34.98
C ASP A 6 -0.08 29.86 -35.33
N GLU A 7 0.81 29.51 -36.25
CA GLU A 7 1.16 28.13 -36.63
C GLU A 7 1.71 27.30 -35.45
N LEU A 8 2.57 27.88 -34.63
CA LEU A 8 3.14 27.21 -33.46
C LEU A 8 2.08 27.01 -32.37
N LYS A 9 1.14 27.96 -32.23
CA LYS A 9 0.01 27.85 -31.32
C LYS A 9 -0.93 26.72 -31.74
N THR A 10 -1.30 26.66 -33.03
CA THR A 10 -2.13 25.57 -33.58
C THR A 10 -1.45 24.21 -33.43
N HIS A 11 -0.13 24.14 -33.61
CA HIS A 11 0.61 22.90 -33.38
C HIS A 11 0.53 22.44 -31.92
N TYR A 12 0.72 23.34 -30.95
CA TYR A 12 0.61 22.99 -29.54
C TYR A 12 -0.81 22.59 -29.14
N GLU A 13 -1.84 23.26 -29.68
CA GLU A 13 -3.24 22.89 -29.45
C GLU A 13 -3.53 21.47 -29.95
N ALA A 14 -3.05 21.10 -31.15
CA ALA A 14 -3.21 19.76 -31.70
C ALA A 14 -2.47 18.68 -30.88
N VAL A 15 -1.25 18.99 -30.39
CA VAL A 15 -0.49 18.08 -29.54
C VAL A 15 -1.18 17.88 -28.19
N LEU A 16 -1.73 18.95 -27.59
CA LEU A 16 -2.47 18.86 -26.34
C LEU A 16 -3.72 17.99 -26.49
N GLU A 17 -4.51 18.21 -27.54
CA GLU A 17 -5.71 17.41 -27.82
C GLU A 17 -5.36 15.92 -28.01
N HIS A 18 -4.28 15.63 -28.74
CA HIS A 18 -3.79 14.26 -28.91
C HIS A 18 -3.40 13.61 -27.57
N LEU A 19 -2.62 14.30 -26.75
CA LEU A 19 -2.18 13.78 -25.44
C LEU A 19 -3.36 13.60 -24.47
N GLU A 20 -4.34 14.50 -24.50
CA GLU A 20 -5.57 14.35 -23.71
C GLU A 20 -6.37 13.12 -24.16
N SER A 21 -6.46 12.87 -25.46
CA SER A 21 -7.09 11.67 -26.01
C SER A 21 -6.37 10.40 -25.56
N GLU A 22 -5.04 10.36 -25.67
CA GLU A 22 -4.23 9.21 -25.21
C GLU A 22 -4.38 8.97 -23.69
N ARG A 23 -4.45 10.04 -22.90
CA ARG A 23 -4.72 9.95 -21.46
C ARG A 23 -6.08 9.32 -21.19
N HIS A 24 -7.13 9.76 -21.88
CA HIS A 24 -8.47 9.20 -21.70
C HIS A 24 -8.53 7.72 -22.11
N GLN A 25 -7.88 7.35 -23.21
CA GLN A 25 -7.80 5.96 -23.66
C GLN A 25 -7.07 5.08 -22.64
N THR A 26 -5.96 5.57 -22.09
CA THR A 26 -5.20 4.85 -21.05
C THR A 26 -6.04 4.67 -19.78
N LEU A 27 -6.76 5.71 -19.34
CA LEU A 27 -7.66 5.61 -18.19
C LEU A 27 -8.76 4.56 -18.40
N GLN A 28 -9.35 4.50 -19.59
CA GLN A 28 -10.34 3.47 -19.92
C GLN A 28 -9.76 2.06 -19.85
N GLN A 29 -8.52 1.86 -20.36
CA GLN A 29 -7.84 0.57 -20.26
C GLN A 29 -7.56 0.17 -18.81
N VAL A 30 -7.16 1.13 -17.95
CA VAL A 30 -6.96 0.88 -16.51
C VAL A 30 -8.26 0.45 -15.84
N ILE A 31 -9.37 1.18 -16.09
CA ILE A 31 -10.69 0.85 -15.53
C ILE A 31 -11.14 -0.55 -15.98
N ALA A 32 -11.01 -0.87 -17.27
CA ALA A 32 -11.36 -2.18 -17.80
C ALA A 32 -10.50 -3.30 -17.20
N GLY A 33 -9.19 -3.06 -17.05
CA GLY A 33 -8.26 -3.98 -16.39
C GLY A 33 -8.62 -4.23 -14.92
N GLN A 34 -8.97 -3.18 -14.18
CA GLN A 34 -9.41 -3.29 -12.79
C GLN A 34 -10.71 -4.09 -12.65
N ALA A 35 -11.69 -3.85 -13.54
CA ALA A 35 -12.93 -4.63 -13.58
C ALA A 35 -12.65 -6.12 -13.81
N ARG A 36 -11.75 -6.44 -14.75
CA ARG A 36 -11.36 -7.83 -15.04
C ARG A 36 -10.62 -8.50 -13.90
N LEU A 37 -9.75 -7.77 -13.19
CA LEU A 37 -9.10 -8.27 -11.98
C LEU A 37 -10.12 -8.60 -10.89
N LYS A 38 -11.14 -7.75 -10.70
CA LYS A 38 -12.22 -7.99 -9.74
C LYS A 38 -13.03 -9.23 -10.11
N GLU A 39 -13.34 -9.42 -11.38
CA GLU A 39 -14.02 -10.62 -11.88
C GLU A 39 -13.20 -11.88 -11.59
N LEU A 40 -11.90 -11.87 -11.94
CA LEU A 40 -11.00 -13.01 -11.67
C LEU A 40 -10.89 -13.32 -10.18
N HIS A 41 -10.80 -12.31 -9.31
CA HIS A 41 -10.79 -12.52 -7.86
C HIS A 41 -12.09 -13.18 -7.37
N ASN A 42 -13.25 -12.75 -7.88
CA ASN A 42 -14.52 -13.35 -7.52
C ASN A 42 -14.61 -14.81 -7.98
N SER A 43 -14.16 -15.10 -9.21
CA SER A 43 -14.10 -16.46 -9.74
C SER A 43 -13.20 -17.36 -8.90
N ILE A 44 -11.99 -16.90 -8.56
CA ILE A 44 -11.06 -17.63 -7.70
C ILE A 44 -11.69 -17.90 -6.34
N ALA A 45 -12.26 -16.89 -5.70
CA ALA A 45 -12.91 -17.04 -4.39
C ALA A 45 -14.08 -18.03 -4.43
N THR A 46 -14.85 -18.03 -5.50
CA THR A 46 -15.98 -18.95 -5.70
C THR A 46 -15.47 -20.38 -5.86
N LEU A 47 -14.48 -20.60 -6.72
CA LEU A 47 -13.89 -21.91 -6.95
C LEU A 47 -13.22 -22.46 -5.68
N GLN A 48 -12.53 -21.62 -4.91
CA GLN A 48 -11.93 -22.00 -3.63
C GLN A 48 -12.98 -22.48 -2.63
N LYS A 49 -14.13 -21.78 -2.53
CA LYS A 49 -15.26 -22.20 -1.67
C LYS A 49 -15.85 -23.53 -2.11
N SER A 50 -15.98 -23.76 -3.42
CA SER A 50 -16.50 -25.02 -3.96
C SER A 50 -15.53 -26.20 -3.75
N LEU A 51 -14.22 -25.96 -3.73
CA LEU A 51 -13.20 -26.99 -3.57
C LEU A 51 -12.95 -27.38 -2.09
N HIS A 52 -13.19 -26.47 -1.14
CA HIS A 52 -12.95 -26.73 0.29
C HIS A 52 -14.08 -26.15 1.16
N PRO A 53 -15.25 -26.80 1.23
CA PRO A 53 -16.38 -26.29 2.01
C PRO A 53 -16.16 -26.27 3.54
N GLU A 54 -15.14 -26.97 4.06
CA GLU A 54 -14.84 -27.02 5.51
C GLU A 54 -13.79 -26.01 6.02
N ASN A 55 -13.12 -25.25 5.15
CA ASN A 55 -12.10 -24.28 5.59
C ASN A 55 -12.67 -22.86 5.67
N GLN A 56 -13.63 -22.64 6.59
CA GLN A 56 -14.12 -21.29 6.93
C GLN A 56 -13.12 -20.42 7.72
N SER A 57 -11.81 -20.70 7.67
CA SER A 57 -10.84 -19.96 8.49
C SER A 57 -9.43 -19.86 7.91
N PHE A 58 -9.21 -19.74 6.60
CA PHE A 58 -7.86 -19.43 6.12
C PHE A 58 -7.84 -18.31 5.08
N ARG A 59 -7.40 -17.16 5.61
CA ARG A 59 -6.95 -15.96 4.91
C ARG A 59 -6.04 -16.34 3.74
N TYR A 60 -6.16 -15.57 2.66
CA TYR A 60 -5.27 -15.50 1.49
C TYR A 60 -3.84 -16.00 1.78
N SER A 61 -3.46 -17.17 1.26
CA SER A 61 -2.06 -17.62 1.24
C SER A 61 -1.85 -18.69 0.17
N SER A 62 -1.18 -18.31 -0.91
CA SER A 62 -0.32 -19.23 -1.68
C SER A 62 0.63 -18.42 -2.58
N ALA A 63 1.54 -17.70 -1.95
CA ALA A 63 2.85 -17.39 -2.51
C ALA A 63 3.82 -17.58 -1.34
N SER A 64 4.80 -18.48 -1.52
CA SER A 64 5.85 -18.87 -0.56
C SER A 64 5.87 -18.00 0.70
N THR A 65 5.06 -18.35 1.71
CA THR A 65 4.85 -17.48 2.86
C THR A 65 6.17 -17.43 3.62
N ARG A 66 6.91 -16.33 3.43
CA ARG A 66 8.05 -16.04 4.27
C ARG A 66 7.59 -16.21 5.73
N PRO A 67 8.36 -16.90 6.58
CA PRO A 67 7.96 -17.12 7.97
C PRO A 67 7.50 -15.80 8.60
N HIS A 68 6.43 -15.81 9.39
CA HIS A 68 5.86 -14.58 9.98
C HIS A 68 6.91 -13.69 10.64
N HIS A 69 7.95 -14.30 11.23
CA HIS A 69 9.05 -13.59 11.88
C HIS A 69 10.03 -12.87 10.95
N LEU A 70 9.86 -12.98 9.63
CA LEU A 70 10.65 -12.28 8.61
C LEU A 70 9.77 -11.46 7.67
N LYS A 71 8.45 -11.38 7.92
CA LYS A 71 7.46 -10.70 7.07
C LYS A 71 7.96 -9.34 6.56
N TYR A 72 8.57 -8.53 7.43
CA TYR A 72 9.02 -7.18 7.10
C TYR A 72 10.54 -7.00 6.97
N ALA A 73 11.32 -8.08 6.89
CA ALA A 73 12.79 -7.98 6.90
C ALA A 73 13.39 -7.09 5.79
N ASN A 74 12.68 -6.96 4.66
CA ASN A 74 13.10 -6.13 3.51
C ASN A 74 12.13 -4.96 3.23
N ILE A 75 11.32 -4.57 4.22
CA ILE A 75 10.30 -3.53 4.09
C ILE A 75 10.71 -2.32 4.95
N SER A 76 10.37 -1.11 4.50
CA SER A 76 10.61 0.10 5.29
C SER A 76 9.72 0.14 6.53
N VAL A 77 10.21 0.76 7.61
CA VAL A 77 9.46 0.87 8.87
C VAL A 77 8.07 1.49 8.66
N ARG A 78 7.96 2.55 7.84
CA ARG A 78 6.67 3.18 7.49
C ARG A 78 5.69 2.19 6.85
N TRP A 79 6.13 1.43 5.85
CA TRP A 79 5.27 0.47 5.15
C TRP A 79 4.86 -0.68 6.06
N ALA A 80 5.77 -1.11 6.95
CA ALA A 80 5.48 -2.14 7.93
C ALA A 80 4.48 -1.66 9.00
N ILE A 81 4.57 -0.40 9.44
CA ILE A 81 3.59 0.23 10.35
C ILE A 81 2.21 0.26 9.70
N LEU A 82 2.13 0.76 8.46
CA LEU A 82 0.88 0.82 7.70
C LEU A 82 0.22 -0.56 7.58
N ASP A 83 0.98 -1.57 7.16
CA ASP A 83 0.48 -2.94 7.03
C ASP A 83 0.04 -3.55 8.36
N THR A 84 0.77 -3.25 9.44
CA THR A 84 0.45 -3.75 10.79
C THR A 84 -0.81 -3.12 11.36
N LEU A 85 -0.96 -1.79 11.25
CA LEU A 85 -2.15 -1.07 11.72
C LEU A 85 -3.38 -1.38 10.88
N HIS A 86 -3.21 -1.67 9.58
CA HIS A 86 -4.31 -2.06 8.71
C HIS A 86 -4.93 -3.41 9.12
N ASP A 87 -4.11 -4.35 9.60
CA ASP A 87 -4.57 -5.70 9.95
C ASP A 87 -4.90 -5.85 11.46
N SER A 88 -4.76 -4.78 12.24
CA SER A 88 -4.83 -4.80 13.71
C SER A 88 -5.71 -3.67 14.26
N GLN A 89 -6.00 -3.71 15.56
CA GLN A 89 -6.60 -2.58 16.27
C GLN A 89 -5.58 -1.47 16.56
N PRO A 90 -6.01 -0.27 16.97
CA PRO A 90 -5.09 0.81 17.33
C PRO A 90 -4.05 0.37 18.37
N MET A 91 -2.78 0.75 18.17
CA MET A 91 -1.64 0.24 18.96
C MET A 91 -0.79 1.38 19.53
N THR A 92 -0.19 1.17 20.71
CA THR A 92 0.84 2.08 21.23
C THR A 92 2.14 1.97 20.44
N THR A 93 3.00 2.98 20.52
CA THR A 93 4.34 2.95 19.90
C THR A 93 5.17 1.75 20.35
N ALA A 94 5.08 1.38 21.64
CA ALA A 94 5.80 0.22 22.19
C ALA A 94 5.28 -1.09 21.57
N ALA A 95 3.96 -1.28 21.53
CA ALA A 95 3.36 -2.46 20.94
C ALA A 95 3.64 -2.58 19.43
N LEU A 96 3.66 -1.45 18.70
CA LEU A 96 4.10 -1.42 17.30
C LEU A 96 5.56 -1.83 17.16
N ALA A 97 6.45 -1.29 17.98
CA ALA A 97 7.87 -1.64 17.93
C ALA A 97 8.10 -3.15 18.18
N ASP A 98 7.37 -3.75 19.10
CA ASP A 98 7.46 -5.18 19.39
C ASP A 98 6.85 -6.04 18.27
N ALA A 99 5.70 -5.65 17.72
CA ALA A 99 5.08 -6.33 16.58
C ALA A 99 5.99 -6.29 15.34
N LEU A 100 6.62 -5.16 15.06
CA LEU A 100 7.51 -5.00 13.92
C LEU A 100 8.83 -5.77 14.09
N LYS A 101 9.42 -5.78 15.29
CA LYS A 101 10.58 -6.62 15.59
C LYS A 101 10.27 -8.09 15.47
N SER A 102 9.15 -8.54 16.05
CA SER A 102 8.74 -9.94 15.99
C SER A 102 8.44 -10.39 14.56
N ALA A 103 8.02 -9.47 13.69
CA ALA A 103 7.83 -9.68 12.25
C ALA A 103 9.10 -9.47 11.40
N GLY A 104 10.26 -9.27 12.03
CA GLY A 104 11.57 -9.31 11.38
C GLY A 104 12.12 -7.99 10.86
N VAL A 105 11.54 -6.84 11.25
CA VAL A 105 12.15 -5.54 10.92
C VAL A 105 13.52 -5.45 11.57
N GLN A 106 14.56 -5.39 10.75
CA GLN A 106 15.93 -5.15 11.21
C GLN A 106 16.14 -3.65 11.39
N SER A 107 16.66 -3.26 12.56
CA SER A 107 17.03 -1.87 12.82
C SER A 107 18.39 -1.80 13.49
N LYS A 108 19.23 -0.88 13.02
CA LYS A 108 20.49 -0.51 13.65
C LYS A 108 20.31 0.56 14.73
N ALA A 109 19.08 1.04 14.95
CA ALA A 109 18.81 2.06 15.96
C ALA A 109 19.03 1.48 17.36
N ALA A 110 19.75 2.21 18.21
CA ALA A 110 19.98 1.84 19.61
C ALA A 110 18.65 1.63 20.37
N ASN A 111 17.61 2.39 20.01
CA ASN A 111 16.25 2.19 20.47
C ASN A 111 15.28 2.20 19.28
N PHE A 112 14.80 1.02 18.90
CA PHE A 112 13.86 0.87 17.80
C PHE A 112 12.51 1.55 18.06
N ALA A 113 12.04 1.59 19.31
CA ALA A 113 10.79 2.28 19.63
C ALA A 113 10.89 3.79 19.38
N ASN A 114 12.07 4.39 19.60
CA ASN A 114 12.32 5.79 19.24
C ASN A 114 12.26 6.00 17.73
N ASN A 115 12.77 5.05 16.94
CA ASN A 115 12.65 5.10 15.48
C ASN A 115 11.18 5.03 15.02
N VAL A 116 10.40 4.10 15.58
CA VAL A 116 8.96 3.99 15.30
C VAL A 116 8.23 5.27 15.69
N SER A 117 8.52 5.83 16.86
CA SER A 117 7.97 7.12 17.32
C SER A 117 8.27 8.25 16.33
N ALA A 118 9.52 8.35 15.89
CA ALA A 118 9.93 9.36 14.91
C ALA A 118 9.21 9.19 13.58
N VAL A 119 9.07 7.96 13.07
CA VAL A 119 8.36 7.70 11.81
C VAL A 119 6.88 8.10 11.91
N LEU A 120 6.20 7.72 12.99
CA LEU A 120 4.80 8.08 13.24
C LEU A 120 4.61 9.60 13.28
N SER A 121 5.35 10.27 14.16
CA SER A 121 5.16 11.71 14.45
C SER A 121 5.68 12.66 13.37
N THR A 122 6.76 12.31 12.66
CA THR A 122 7.36 13.23 11.67
C THR A 122 6.92 12.94 10.25
N THR A 123 6.85 11.66 9.88
CA THR A 123 6.63 11.26 8.48
C THR A 123 5.15 10.99 8.25
N MET A 124 4.55 10.12 9.06
CA MET A 124 3.20 9.64 8.81
C MET A 124 2.13 10.67 9.17
N THR A 125 2.31 11.43 10.26
CA THR A 125 1.43 12.57 10.57
C THR A 125 1.52 13.67 9.51
N LYS A 126 2.72 13.96 8.97
CA LYS A 126 2.88 14.93 7.88
C LYS A 126 2.12 14.54 6.62
N HIS A 127 2.05 13.24 6.34
CA HIS A 127 1.30 12.70 5.21
C HIS A 127 -0.18 12.46 5.53
N ASN A 128 -0.65 12.78 6.76
CA ASN A 128 -1.99 12.48 7.23
C ASN A 128 -2.36 10.99 7.06
N GLU A 129 -1.44 10.08 7.37
CA GLU A 129 -1.66 8.62 7.24
C GLU A 129 -2.08 7.96 8.56
N VAL A 130 -1.78 8.62 9.68
CA VAL A 130 -2.07 8.12 11.02
C VAL A 130 -2.53 9.26 11.90
N GLN A 131 -3.34 8.92 12.89
CA GLN A 131 -3.71 9.81 13.98
C GLN A 131 -3.45 9.14 15.33
N GLN A 132 -3.15 9.97 16.34
CA GLN A 132 -3.00 9.52 17.71
C GLN A 132 -4.31 9.72 18.46
N LEU A 133 -4.80 8.65 19.06
CA LEU A 133 -5.97 8.66 19.93
C LEU A 133 -5.65 9.29 21.30
N PRO A 134 -6.67 9.73 22.06
CA PRO A 134 -6.47 10.32 23.40
C PRO A 134 -5.75 9.42 24.40
N ASP A 135 -5.81 8.10 24.19
CA ASP A 135 -5.12 7.09 25.01
C ASP A 135 -3.67 6.81 24.56
N GLY A 136 -3.16 7.58 23.60
CA GLY A 136 -1.81 7.48 23.09
C GLY A 136 -1.59 6.37 22.05
N ARG A 137 -2.64 5.64 21.65
CA ARG A 137 -2.58 4.64 20.56
C ARG A 137 -2.65 5.31 19.19
N TRP A 138 -2.12 4.63 18.19
CA TRP A 138 -2.10 5.05 16.80
C TRP A 138 -3.05 4.22 15.98
N GLU A 139 -3.76 4.87 15.07
CA GLU A 139 -4.60 4.24 14.06
C GLU A 139 -4.40 4.88 12.70
N LEU A 140 -4.83 4.18 11.64
CA LEU A 140 -4.82 4.73 10.29
C LEU A 140 -5.96 5.73 10.13
N THR A 141 -5.67 6.80 9.40
CA THR A 141 -6.71 7.65 8.78
C THR A 141 -7.18 7.01 7.47
N ASP A 142 -8.22 7.57 6.84
CA ASP A 142 -8.68 7.14 5.51
C ASP A 142 -7.53 7.17 4.48
N ASN A 143 -6.73 8.23 4.48
CA ASN A 143 -5.57 8.34 3.60
C ASN A 143 -4.47 7.32 3.93
N GLY A 144 -4.32 6.91 5.20
CA GLY A 144 -3.45 5.79 5.57
C GLY A 144 -3.92 4.44 5.03
N ILE A 145 -5.24 4.21 5.03
CA ILE A 145 -5.87 3.02 4.45
C ILE A 145 -5.66 2.99 2.94
N GLU A 146 -5.94 4.09 2.24
CA GLU A 146 -5.71 4.20 0.79
C GLU A 146 -4.23 3.97 0.44
N ALA A 147 -3.32 4.54 1.22
CA ALA A 147 -1.88 4.40 1.01
C ALA A 147 -1.43 2.93 1.11
N ILE A 148 -1.89 2.18 2.12
CA ILE A 148 -1.47 0.77 2.28
C ILE A 148 -2.12 -0.14 1.24
N GLU A 149 -3.38 0.10 0.89
CA GLU A 149 -4.05 -0.62 -0.18
C GLU A 149 -3.28 -0.45 -1.50
N HIS A 150 -2.89 0.79 -1.81
CA HIS A 150 -2.04 1.06 -2.98
C HIS A 150 -0.67 0.38 -2.85
N ILE A 151 0.03 0.52 -1.72
CA ILE A 151 1.36 -0.07 -1.49
C ILE A 151 1.35 -1.60 -1.68
N ARG A 152 0.31 -2.29 -1.20
CA ARG A 152 0.14 -3.75 -1.35
C ARG A 152 0.04 -4.21 -2.81
N THR A 153 -0.38 -3.33 -3.73
CA THR A 153 -0.38 -3.63 -5.16
C THR A 153 0.99 -3.54 -5.81
N THR A 154 1.94 -2.83 -5.18
CA THR A 154 3.27 -2.59 -5.77
C THR A 154 4.15 -3.83 -5.77
N LEU A 155 4.94 -4.01 -6.84
CA LEU A 155 5.92 -5.11 -6.93
C LEU A 155 6.96 -5.05 -5.81
N LYS A 156 7.37 -3.83 -5.39
CA LYS A 156 8.34 -3.64 -4.33
C LYS A 156 7.86 -4.21 -3.01
N PHE A 157 6.61 -3.94 -2.63
CA PHE A 157 6.03 -4.46 -1.40
C PHE A 157 5.92 -5.98 -1.48
N ARG A 158 5.33 -6.51 -2.56
CA ARG A 158 5.14 -7.95 -2.76
C ARG A 158 6.45 -8.73 -2.72
N ARG A 159 7.51 -8.26 -3.39
CA ARG A 159 8.86 -8.85 -3.29
C ARG A 159 9.43 -8.75 -1.88
N GLY A 160 9.24 -7.60 -1.22
CA GLY A 160 9.77 -7.37 0.12
C GLY A 160 9.15 -8.29 1.20
N ILE A 161 7.89 -8.70 1.04
CA ILE A 161 7.19 -9.64 1.94
C ILE A 161 7.19 -11.10 1.45
N GLY A 162 7.85 -11.41 0.31
CA GLY A 162 8.01 -12.77 -0.20
C GLY A 162 6.81 -13.33 -0.97
N LEU A 163 5.94 -12.47 -1.50
CA LEU A 163 4.80 -12.89 -2.34
C LEU A 163 5.16 -13.03 -3.83
N LEU A 164 6.39 -12.71 -4.23
CA LEU A 164 6.92 -12.78 -5.60
C LEU A 164 8.39 -13.18 -5.58
#